data_AF-A0A954QJ52-F1
#
_entry.id   AF-A0A954QJ52-F1
#
_cell.length_a   1.000
_cell.length_b   1.000
_cell.length_c   1.000
_cell.angle_alpha   90.00
_cell.angle_beta   90.00
_cell.angle_gamma   90.00
#
_symmetry.space_group_name_H-M   'P 1'
#
loop_
_entity.id
_entity.type
_entity.pdbx_description
1 polymer ?
#
loop_
_entity_poly.entity_id
_entity_poly.type
_entity_poly.pdbx_seq_one_letter_code
_entity_poly.pdbx_strand_id
1 'polypeptide(L)'
;MSSSDGLPDEAASHYYAMQHACALVAFERRTQIDLTGSDRQRFLHNLCTNEVSKLTPGQGCEAFATNVQGKCIGHVLISCQEDLLRVSTVADQASVLIP
;
A
#
# COMPACT_ATOMS: atom_id res chain seq x y z
N MET A 1 -18.50 15.18 -18.29
CA MET A 1 -18.28 14.38 -19.52
C MET A 1 -17.07 13.50 -19.23
N SER A 2 -17.15 12.18 -19.01
CA SER A 2 -18.20 11.21 -19.26
C SER A 2 -18.53 10.48 -17.95
N SER A 3 -19.79 10.58 -17.52
CA SER A 3 -20.39 9.59 -16.65
C SER A 3 -20.86 8.47 -17.56
N SER A 4 -20.20 7.32 -17.53
CA SER A 4 -20.82 6.07 -17.93
C SER A 4 -20.64 5.10 -16.77
N ASP A 5 -21.75 4.78 -16.11
CA ASP A 5 -21.90 3.56 -15.33
C ASP A 5 -21.45 2.39 -16.21
N GLY A 6 -20.22 1.90 -16.01
CA GLY A 6 -19.76 0.65 -16.57
C GLY A 6 -20.61 -0.45 -15.96
N LEU A 7 -21.51 -1.03 -16.75
CA LEU A 7 -22.33 -2.18 -16.35
C LEU A 7 -21.41 -3.32 -15.84
N PRO A 8 -21.90 -4.18 -14.93
CA PRO A 8 -21.14 -5.32 -14.37
C PRO A 8 -20.41 -6.17 -15.43
N ASP A 9 -20.95 -6.24 -16.64
CA ASP A 9 -20.41 -6.99 -17.78
C ASP A 9 -19.07 -6.44 -18.29
N GLU A 10 -18.85 -5.12 -18.27
CA GLU A 10 -17.58 -4.53 -18.69
C GLU A 10 -16.48 -4.81 -17.67
N ALA A 11 -16.80 -4.66 -16.37
CA ALA A 11 -15.89 -5.01 -15.29
C ALA A 11 -15.55 -6.51 -15.31
N ALA A 12 -16.54 -7.38 -15.53
CA ALA A 12 -16.33 -8.81 -15.68
C ALA A 12 -15.47 -9.14 -16.92
N SER A 13 -15.67 -8.44 -18.04
CA SER A 13 -14.85 -8.59 -19.24
C SER A 13 -13.40 -8.16 -19.02
N HIS A 14 -13.17 -7.01 -18.38
CA HIS A 14 -11.83 -6.55 -18.00
C HIS A 14 -11.15 -7.52 -17.04
N TYR A 15 -11.87 -8.01 -16.02
CA TYR A 15 -11.36 -9.00 -15.08
C TYR A 15 -10.98 -10.31 -15.78
N TYR A 16 -11.83 -10.82 -16.68
CA TYR A 16 -11.53 -12.00 -17.48
C TYR A 16 -10.28 -11.79 -18.34
N ALA A 17 -10.17 -10.65 -19.04
CA ALA A 17 -8.99 -10.32 -19.84
C ALA A 17 -7.71 -10.24 -19.00
N MET A 18 -7.77 -9.65 -17.79
CA MET A 18 -6.64 -9.60 -16.85
C MET A 18 -6.17 -10.98 -16.41
N GLN A 19 -7.09 -11.94 -16.25
CA GLN A 19 -6.74 -13.30 -15.84
C GLN A 19 -6.14 -14.15 -16.98
N HIS A 20 -6.52 -13.88 -18.23
CA HIS A 20 -6.19 -14.75 -19.37
C HIS A 20 -5.16 -14.16 -20.33
N ALA A 21 -4.77 -12.90 -20.14
CA ALA A 21 -3.81 -12.20 -20.99
C ALA A 21 -2.91 -11.26 -20.15
N CYS A 22 -2.56 -10.10 -20.70
CA CYS A 22 -1.80 -9.06 -20.03
C CYS A 22 -2.65 -7.77 -19.99
N ALA A 23 -2.57 -7.04 -18.88
CA ALA A 23 -3.29 -5.79 -18.70
C ALA A 23 -2.41 -4.74 -18.01
N LEU A 24 -2.62 -3.48 -18.38
CA LEU A 24 -2.08 -2.32 -17.70
C LEU A 24 -3.17 -1.71 -16.83
N VAL A 25 -2.91 -1.53 -15.54
CA VAL A 25 -3.87 -0.96 -14.58
C VAL A 25 -3.24 0.24 -13.89
N ALA A 26 -3.91 1.39 -13.97
CA ALA A 26 -3.48 2.60 -13.31
C ALA A 26 -3.89 2.58 -11.82
N PHE A 27 -2.91 2.65 -10.92
CA PHE A 27 -3.12 2.73 -9.46
C PHE A 27 -2.91 4.16 -8.92
N GLU A 28 -3.27 5.17 -9.71
CA GLU A 28 -2.99 6.59 -9.44
C GLU A 28 -3.58 7.12 -8.13
N ARG A 29 -4.67 6.52 -7.65
CA ARG A 29 -5.36 6.95 -6.43
C ARG A 29 -4.76 6.37 -5.15
N ARG A 30 -3.80 5.45 -5.21
CA ARG A 30 -3.23 4.84 -4.00
C ARG A 30 -2.51 5.89 -3.16
N THR A 31 -2.72 5.82 -1.84
CA THR A 31 -1.88 6.59 -0.92
C THR A 31 -0.51 5.94 -0.88
N GLN A 32 0.54 6.74 -1.08
CA GLN A 32 1.93 6.35 -0.90
C GLN A 32 2.62 7.29 0.08
N ILE A 33 3.35 6.73 1.03
CA ILE A 33 4.10 7.45 2.05
C ILE A 33 5.53 6.94 2.01
N ASP A 34 6.49 7.85 1.80
CA ASP A 34 7.91 7.53 1.84
C ASP A 34 8.50 7.95 3.18
N LEU A 35 9.07 6.98 3.90
CA LEU A 35 9.80 7.20 5.14
C LEU A 35 11.30 7.17 4.85
N THR A 36 11.94 8.32 5.02
CA THR A 36 13.39 8.52 4.90
C THR A 36 14.03 8.65 6.28
N GLY A 37 15.35 8.68 6.34
CA GLY A 37 16.10 8.85 7.60
C GLY A 37 16.65 7.53 8.13
N SER A 38 17.61 7.64 9.07
CA SER A 38 18.35 6.49 9.59
C SER A 38 17.52 5.55 10.46
N ASP A 39 16.40 6.02 11.01
CA ASP A 39 15.53 5.30 11.94
C ASP A 39 14.24 4.76 11.30
N ARG A 40 14.03 4.98 9.98
CA ARG A 40 12.82 4.61 9.23
C ARG A 40 12.30 3.19 9.50
N GLN A 41 13.19 2.20 9.54
CA GLN A 41 12.84 0.79 9.79
C GLN A 41 12.37 0.55 11.22
N ARG A 42 13.09 1.11 12.19
CA ARG A 42 12.74 0.99 13.61
C ARG A 42 11.42 1.70 13.90
N PHE A 43 11.24 2.90 13.34
CA PHE A 43 10.01 3.66 13.47
C PHE A 43 8.81 2.86 12.94
N LEU A 44 8.86 2.40 11.69
CA LEU A 44 7.73 1.69 11.07
C LEU A 44 7.47 0.33 11.72
N HIS A 45 8.52 -0.40 12.12
CA HIS A 45 8.38 -1.68 12.82
C HIS A 45 7.56 -1.57 14.11
N ASN A 46 7.70 -0.47 14.85
CA ASN A 46 6.95 -0.24 16.09
C ASN A 46 5.48 0.12 15.87
N LEU A 47 5.09 0.47 14.65
CA LEU A 47 3.75 0.94 14.29
C LEU A 47 3.00 -0.05 13.39
N CYS A 48 3.53 -1.26 13.20
CA CYS A 48 2.90 -2.26 12.36
C CYS A 48 3.04 -3.68 12.92
N THR A 49 2.25 -4.61 12.38
CA THR A 49 2.17 -5.99 12.87
C THR A 49 3.30 -6.91 12.38
N ASN A 50 4.23 -6.45 11.54
CA ASN A 50 5.20 -7.31 10.88
C ASN A 50 6.67 -6.87 11.13
N GLU A 51 7.63 -7.78 10.91
CA GLU A 51 9.07 -7.54 11.11
C GLU A 51 9.70 -6.69 9.99
N VAL A 52 9.43 -5.38 10.02
CA VAL A 52 10.02 -4.40 9.07
C VAL A 52 11.52 -4.17 9.31
N SER A 53 11.98 -4.36 10.55
CA SER A 53 13.37 -4.12 10.97
C SER A 53 14.41 -5.04 10.30
N LYS A 54 13.97 -6.14 9.67
CA LYS A 54 14.83 -7.10 8.97
C LYS A 54 14.77 -6.98 7.45
N LEU A 55 13.93 -6.09 6.91
CA LEU A 55 13.84 -5.90 5.47
C LEU A 55 15.15 -5.32 4.93
N THR A 56 15.63 -5.90 3.83
CA THR A 56 16.72 -5.35 3.04
C THR A 56 16.19 -4.74 1.74
N PRO A 57 16.93 -3.85 1.06
CA PRO A 57 16.49 -3.27 -0.21
C PRO A 57 16.05 -4.34 -1.22
N GLY A 58 14.92 -4.09 -1.90
CA GLY A 58 14.27 -5.04 -2.80
C GLY A 58 13.29 -5.99 -2.12
N GLN A 59 13.27 -6.04 -0.77
CA GLN A 59 12.27 -6.79 -0.02
C GLN A 59 11.06 -5.93 0.34
N GLY A 60 9.99 -6.60 0.71
CA GLY A 60 8.78 -5.97 1.23
C GLY A 60 7.95 -6.93 2.04
N CYS A 61 6.94 -6.40 2.71
CA CYS A 61 5.98 -7.21 3.42
C CYS A 61 4.60 -6.55 3.45
N GLU A 62 3.59 -7.39 3.67
CA GLU A 62 2.24 -6.95 4.03
C GLU A 62 2.16 -6.77 5.54
N ALA A 63 1.51 -5.70 5.99
CA ALA A 63 1.33 -5.44 7.42
C ALA A 63 0.02 -4.68 7.68
N PHE A 64 -0.39 -4.69 8.95
CA PHE A 64 -1.39 -3.74 9.44
C PHE A 64 -0.67 -2.64 10.23
N ALA A 65 -0.94 -1.39 9.88
CA ALA A 65 -0.57 -0.25 10.70
C ALA A 65 -1.46 -0.21 11.94
N THR A 66 -0.88 0.13 13.09
CA THR A 66 -1.58 0.16 14.37
C THR A 66 -1.42 1.50 15.07
N ASN A 67 -2.38 1.85 15.91
CA ASN A 67 -2.23 2.96 16.85
C ASN A 67 -1.44 2.52 18.10
N VAL A 68 -1.18 3.46 19.01
CA VAL A 68 -0.45 3.21 20.27
C VAL A 68 -1.11 2.17 21.20
N GLN A 69 -2.38 1.85 20.99
CA GLN A 69 -3.12 0.82 21.73
C GLN A 69 -3.10 -0.54 21.00
N GLY A 70 -2.37 -0.66 19.89
CA GLY A 70 -2.32 -1.87 19.07
C GLY A 70 -3.55 -2.10 18.20
N LYS A 71 -4.48 -1.14 18.09
CA LYS A 71 -5.66 -1.27 17.20
C LYS A 71 -5.23 -1.08 15.76
N CYS A 72 -5.69 -1.95 14.88
CA CYS A 72 -5.51 -1.81 13.44
C CYS A 72 -6.18 -0.52 12.94
N ILE A 73 -5.41 0.31 12.24
CA ILE A 73 -5.86 1.56 11.61
C ILE A 73 -5.74 1.55 10.08
N GLY A 74 -5.02 0.58 9.51
CA GLY A 74 -4.93 0.45 8.06
C GLY A 74 -4.14 -0.77 7.61
N HIS A 75 -4.49 -1.29 6.44
CA HIS A 75 -3.75 -2.32 5.74
C HIS A 75 -2.71 -1.68 4.83
N VAL A 76 -1.48 -2.18 4.83
CA VAL A 76 -0.37 -1.58 4.08
C VAL A 76 0.51 -2.62 3.42
N LEU A 77 1.06 -2.24 2.26
CA LEU A 77 2.19 -2.89 1.62
C LEU A 77 3.44 -2.03 1.85
N ILE A 78 4.47 -2.64 2.42
CA ILE A 78 5.74 -1.99 2.73
C ILE A 78 6.79 -2.51 1.77
N SER A 79 7.55 -1.60 1.15
CA SER A 79 8.69 -1.95 0.30
C SER A 79 9.94 -1.20 0.79
N CYS A 80 11.05 -1.93 0.90
CA CYS A 80 12.34 -1.38 1.29
C CYS A 80 13.16 -1.06 0.05
N GLN A 81 13.61 0.20 -0.02
CA GLN A 81 14.57 0.66 -1.00
C GLN A 81 15.87 1.06 -0.28
N GLU A 82 16.88 1.49 -1.05
CA GLU A 82 18.21 1.81 -0.51
C GLU A 82 18.15 2.97 0.50
N ASP A 83 17.39 4.01 0.21
CA ASP A 83 17.32 5.26 0.94
C ASP A 83 15.99 5.49 1.68
N LEU A 84 14.94 4.73 1.32
CA LEU A 84 13.60 4.90 1.86
C LEU A 84 12.87 3.58 2.14
N LEU A 85 11.82 3.66 2.97
CA LEU A 85 10.73 2.69 3.02
C LEU A 85 9.50 3.32 2.40
N ARG A 86 8.89 2.65 1.43
CA ARG A 86 7.61 3.09 0.86
C ARG A 86 6.47 2.26 1.43
N VAL A 87 5.50 2.95 2.01
CA VAL A 87 4.22 2.41 2.47
C VAL A 87 3.17 2.74 1.42
N SER A 88 2.51 1.72 0.88
CA SER A 88 1.43 1.86 -0.10
C SER A 88 0.14 1.25 0.44
N THR A 89 -0.97 1.94 0.29
CA THR A 89 -2.30 1.48 0.72
C THR A 89 -3.39 1.90 -0.26
N VAL A 90 -4.65 1.75 0.11
CA VAL A 90 -5.80 2.21 -0.68
C VAL A 90 -5.87 3.74 -0.72
N ALA A 91 -6.79 4.27 -1.52
CA ALA A 91 -6.96 5.72 -1.65
C ALA A 91 -7.38 6.39 -0.33
N ASP A 92 -7.00 7.66 -0.19
CA ASP A 92 -7.50 8.56 0.86
C ASP A 92 -7.20 8.09 2.30
N GLN A 93 -6.04 7.45 2.52
CA GLN A 93 -5.62 6.92 3.83
C GLN A 93 -4.52 7.75 4.52
N ALA A 94 -3.96 8.77 3.87
CA ALA A 94 -2.79 9.50 4.37
C ALA A 94 -3.03 10.08 5.78
N SER A 95 -4.15 10.75 6.00
CA SER A 95 -4.50 11.39 7.28
C SER A 95 -4.83 10.39 8.40
N VAL A 96 -5.18 9.15 8.06
CA VAL A 96 -5.42 8.09 9.05
C VAL A 96 -4.08 7.52 9.54
N LEU A 97 -3.11 7.37 8.62
CA LEU A 97 -1.82 6.76 8.90
C LEU A 97 -0.78 7.74 9.43
N ILE A 98 -0.89 9.02 9.07
CA ILE A 98 -0.04 10.11 9.54
C ILE A 98 -0.95 11.19 10.12
N PRO A 99 -1.25 11.15 11.43
CA PRO A 99 -1.96 12.23 12.10
C PRO A 99 -1.08 13.48 12.26
#